data_AF-A0A351E789-F1
#
_entry.id   AF-A0A351E789-F1
#
_cell.length_a   1.000
_cell.length_b   1.000
_cell.length_c   1.000
_cell.angle_alpha   90.00
_cell.angle_beta   90.00
_cell.angle_gamma   90.00
#
_symmetry.space_group_name_H-M   'P 1'
#
loop_
_entity.id
_entity.type
_entity.pdbx_description
1 polymer ?
#
loop_
_entity_poly.entity_id
_entity_poly.type
_entity_poly.pdbx_seq_one_letter_code
_entity_poly.pdbx_strand_id
1 'polypeptide(L)'
;PIGNTILMRMGIYSDKVRDLKAVPDGATVAIPNDPTNGGRGLLLLQQAGLLKLKDGTVYKATPKDVVENPKHLKFKELEAAQLPRSLDDVDLATITMNYVLSSGIDVKKQGLFWERKDEPLAVMVLAAREQDKDRPEFKKIVAIYKSDAIKKFIEEKFHGTITSAN
;
A
#
# COMPACT_ATOMS: atom_id res chain seq x y z
N PRO A 1 2.02 -15.06 -13.31
CA PRO A 1 2.98 -13.94 -13.40
C PRO A 1 4.23 -14.41 -14.15
N ILE A 2 4.86 -13.55 -14.97
CA ILE A 2 6.10 -13.89 -15.72
C ILE A 2 7.35 -13.19 -15.16
N GLY A 3 7.17 -12.29 -14.19
CA GLY A 3 8.27 -11.63 -13.49
C GLY A 3 7.77 -10.59 -12.49
N ASN A 4 8.64 -10.21 -11.56
CA ASN A 4 8.42 -9.09 -10.65
C ASN A 4 8.89 -7.79 -11.30
N THR A 5 8.42 -6.67 -10.77
CA THR A 5 8.75 -5.34 -11.29
C THR A 5 9.26 -4.42 -10.19
N ILE A 6 8.36 -3.69 -9.55
CA ILE A 6 8.62 -2.70 -8.52
C ILE A 6 7.82 -3.02 -7.26
N LEU A 7 8.26 -2.44 -6.15
CA LEU A 7 7.49 -2.41 -4.92
C LEU A 7 6.53 -1.22 -4.94
N MET A 8 5.25 -1.50 -4.76
CA MET A 8 4.16 -0.53 -4.62
C MET A 8 3.49 -0.74 -3.26
N ARG A 9 4.25 -0.44 -2.20
CA ARG A 9 3.84 -0.62 -0.80
C ARG A 9 2.67 0.30 -0.47
N MET A 10 1.76 -0.18 0.37
CA MET A 10 0.79 0.65 1.06
C MET A 10 1.42 1.23 2.33
N GLY A 11 1.06 2.46 2.67
CA GLY A 11 1.48 3.11 3.91
C GLY A 11 0.31 3.73 4.67
N ILE A 12 0.53 3.96 5.96
CA ILE A 12 -0.32 4.77 6.82
C ILE A 12 0.25 6.19 6.81
N TYR A 13 -0.58 7.18 6.48
CA TYR A 13 -0.21 8.58 6.41
C TYR A 13 -1.10 9.44 7.29
N SER A 14 -0.58 10.58 7.74
CA SER A 14 -1.31 11.59 8.52
C SER A 14 -0.71 12.98 8.36
N ASP A 15 -1.58 14.00 8.35
CA ASP A 15 -1.19 15.40 8.54
C ASP A 15 -1.29 15.87 9.99
N LYS A 16 -2.04 15.12 10.83
CA LYS A 16 -2.38 15.52 12.21
C LYS A 16 -1.47 14.91 13.27
N VAL A 17 -1.02 13.68 13.07
CA VAL A 17 -0.14 12.97 14.01
C VAL A 17 1.17 12.56 13.36
N ARG A 18 2.23 12.44 14.17
CA ARG A 18 3.58 12.04 13.73
C ARG A 18 4.02 10.68 14.29
N ASP A 19 3.19 10.06 15.13
CA ASP A 19 3.43 8.75 15.73
C ASP A 19 2.09 8.01 15.88
N LEU A 20 2.08 6.70 15.62
CA LEU A 20 0.92 5.83 15.82
C LEU A 20 0.43 5.81 17.29
N LYS A 21 1.34 6.02 18.26
CA LYS A 21 0.98 6.11 19.68
C LYS A 21 0.12 7.34 19.98
N ALA A 22 0.30 8.42 19.20
CA ALA A 22 -0.44 9.67 19.35
C ALA A 22 -1.81 9.67 18.64
N VAL A 23 -2.19 8.57 17.99
CA VAL A 23 -3.51 8.44 17.36
C VAL A 23 -4.58 8.55 18.45
N PRO A 24 -5.51 9.52 18.34
CA PRO A 24 -6.53 9.73 19.37
C PRO A 24 -7.53 8.57 19.41
N ASP A 25 -8.20 8.43 20.56
CA ASP A 25 -9.38 7.58 20.66
C ASP A 25 -10.50 8.14 19.78
N GLY A 26 -11.22 7.26 19.08
CA GLY A 26 -12.27 7.65 18.13
C GLY A 26 -11.76 8.20 16.79
N ALA A 27 -10.45 8.08 16.50
CA ALA A 27 -9.83 8.58 15.28
C ALA A 27 -10.51 8.06 14.01
N THR A 28 -10.64 8.93 13.01
CA THR A 28 -11.17 8.59 11.70
C THR A 28 -10.04 8.10 10.79
N VAL A 29 -10.19 6.91 10.22
CA VAL A 29 -9.22 6.29 9.32
C VAL A 29 -9.84 6.11 7.95
N ALA A 30 -9.29 6.77 6.94
CA ALA A 30 -9.68 6.55 5.55
C ALA A 30 -9.00 5.31 4.98
N ILE A 31 -9.78 4.42 4.36
CA ILE A 31 -9.30 3.22 3.68
C ILE A 31 -9.86 3.15 2.26
N PRO A 32 -9.20 2.44 1.32
CA PRO A 32 -9.77 2.19 -0.01
C PRO A 32 -11.11 1.46 0.10
N ASN A 33 -12.06 1.81 -0.76
CA ASN A 33 -13.39 1.18 -0.82
C ASN A 33 -13.46 -0.06 -1.74
N ASP A 34 -12.42 -0.33 -2.53
CA ASP A 34 -12.34 -1.57 -3.29
C ASP A 34 -11.97 -2.75 -2.36
N PRO A 35 -12.56 -3.95 -2.54
CA PRO A 35 -12.41 -5.04 -1.57
C PRO A 35 -10.98 -5.44 -1.26
N THR A 36 -10.10 -5.45 -2.27
CA THR A 36 -8.72 -5.91 -2.10
C THR A 36 -7.88 -4.87 -1.37
N ASN A 37 -7.92 -3.59 -1.76
CA ASN A 37 -7.11 -2.58 -1.09
C ASN A 37 -7.72 -2.12 0.24
N GLY A 38 -9.04 -2.21 0.42
CA GLY A 38 -9.68 -1.98 1.72
C GLY A 38 -9.22 -3.01 2.76
N GLY A 39 -9.29 -4.31 2.41
CA GLY A 39 -8.75 -5.38 3.25
C GLY A 39 -7.25 -5.26 3.51
N ARG A 40 -6.48 -4.91 2.47
CA ARG A 40 -5.04 -4.60 2.60
C ARG A 40 -4.77 -3.45 3.57
N GLY A 41 -5.57 -2.38 3.53
CA GLY A 41 -5.47 -1.26 4.46
C GLY A 41 -5.75 -1.68 5.90
N LEU A 42 -6.80 -2.48 6.12
CA LEU A 42 -7.12 -3.03 7.43
C LEU A 42 -6.02 -3.95 7.97
N LEU A 43 -5.45 -4.80 7.11
CA LEU A 43 -4.31 -5.64 7.47
C LEU A 43 -3.10 -4.79 7.88
N LEU A 44 -2.83 -3.71 7.14
CA LEU A 44 -1.74 -2.79 7.48
C LEU A 44 -1.94 -2.14 8.86
N LEU A 45 -3.17 -1.76 9.19
CA LEU A 45 -3.52 -1.25 10.53
C LEU A 45 -3.33 -2.31 11.62
N GLN A 46 -3.65 -3.57 11.33
CA GLN A 46 -3.34 -4.68 12.24
C GLN A 46 -1.84 -4.85 12.44
N GLN A 47 -1.05 -4.85 11.36
CA GLN A 47 0.42 -4.95 11.43
C GLN A 47 1.03 -3.78 12.19
N ALA A 48 0.41 -2.60 12.13
CA ALA A 48 0.77 -1.42 12.91
C ALA A 48 0.30 -1.46 14.38
N GLY A 49 -0.41 -2.53 14.79
CA GLY A 49 -0.88 -2.73 16.16
C GLY A 49 -2.09 -1.87 16.56
N LEU A 50 -2.82 -1.31 15.59
CA LEU A 50 -3.95 -0.41 15.85
C LEU A 50 -5.29 -1.13 16.04
N LEU A 51 -5.42 -2.33 15.47
CA LEU A 51 -6.62 -3.16 15.51
C LEU A 51 -6.26 -4.64 15.37
N LYS A 52 -7.25 -5.52 15.52
CA LYS A 52 -7.14 -6.94 15.15
C LYS A 52 -8.31 -7.36 14.28
N LEU A 53 -8.02 -8.14 13.25
CA LEU A 53 -8.98 -8.74 12.34
C LEU A 53 -9.28 -10.17 12.75
N LYS A 54 -10.45 -10.65 12.35
CA LYS A 54 -10.80 -12.06 12.42
C LYS A 54 -9.85 -12.90 11.57
N ASP A 55 -9.43 -14.04 12.10
CA ASP A 55 -8.55 -14.97 11.39
C ASP A 55 -9.10 -15.38 10.02
N GLY A 56 -8.20 -15.48 9.03
CA GLY A 56 -8.54 -15.91 7.67
C GLY A 56 -9.12 -14.84 6.74
N THR A 57 -9.24 -13.58 7.16
CA THR A 57 -9.88 -12.51 6.37
C THR A 57 -8.92 -11.62 5.56
N VAL A 58 -7.61 -11.77 5.76
CA VAL A 58 -6.48 -10.93 5.27
C VAL A 58 -6.79 -9.96 4.11
N TYR A 59 -7.06 -10.45 2.88
CA TYR A 59 -7.22 -9.59 1.68
C TYR A 59 -8.66 -9.35 1.23
N LYS A 60 -9.64 -9.81 2.01
CA LYS A 60 -11.07 -9.57 1.80
C LYS A 60 -11.74 -9.01 3.06
N ALA A 61 -10.93 -8.61 4.04
CA ALA A 61 -11.40 -8.07 5.29
C ALA A 61 -12.15 -6.77 5.03
N THR A 62 -13.23 -6.59 5.78
CA THR A 62 -14.01 -5.37 5.83
C THR A 62 -13.96 -4.80 7.24
N PRO A 63 -14.41 -3.56 7.48
CA PRO A 63 -14.52 -3.03 8.84
C PRO A 63 -15.33 -3.91 9.80
N LYS A 64 -16.24 -4.76 9.28
CA LYS A 64 -17.04 -5.71 10.07
C LYS A 64 -16.22 -6.90 10.60
N ASP A 65 -15.05 -7.15 10.03
CA ASP A 65 -14.15 -8.24 10.42
C ASP A 65 -13.16 -7.82 11.52
N VAL A 66 -13.24 -6.57 12.01
CA VAL A 66 -12.43 -6.08 13.13
C VAL A 66 -12.96 -6.65 14.45
N VAL A 67 -12.15 -7.43 15.14
CA VAL A 67 -12.49 -8.12 16.41
C VAL A 67 -11.93 -7.42 17.65
N GLU A 68 -10.86 -6.64 17.49
CA GLU A 68 -10.32 -5.77 18.56
C GLU A 68 -10.04 -4.37 17.97
N ASN A 69 -10.60 -3.33 18.61
CA ASN A 69 -10.45 -1.94 18.20
C ASN A 69 -10.26 -1.04 19.43
N PRO A 70 -9.09 -1.11 20.10
CA PRO A 70 -8.87 -0.48 21.41
C PRO A 70 -8.92 1.05 21.38
N LYS A 71 -8.78 1.67 20.20
CA LYS A 71 -8.87 3.12 19.99
C LYS A 71 -10.20 3.56 19.37
N HIS A 72 -11.21 2.68 19.31
CA HIS A 72 -12.52 2.97 18.74
C HIS A 72 -12.47 3.63 17.34
N LEU A 73 -11.51 3.20 16.52
CA LEU A 73 -11.27 3.76 15.18
C LEU A 73 -12.53 3.69 14.33
N LYS A 74 -12.80 4.78 13.59
CA LYS A 74 -13.93 4.92 12.67
C LYS A 74 -13.42 4.84 11.24
N PHE A 75 -13.90 3.88 10.47
CA PHE A 75 -13.45 3.69 9.09
C PHE A 75 -14.29 4.49 8.10
N LYS A 76 -13.63 5.23 7.21
CA LYS A 76 -14.24 5.86 6.04
C LYS A 76 -13.71 5.18 4.78
N GLU A 77 -14.58 4.47 4.08
CA GLU A 77 -14.23 3.84 2.81
C GLU A 77 -14.35 4.87 1.68
N LEU A 78 -13.24 5.12 0.97
CA LEU A 78 -13.16 6.11 -0.10
C LEU A 78 -12.53 5.50 -1.36
N GLU A 79 -12.87 6.07 -2.52
CA GLU A 79 -12.13 5.79 -3.76
C GLU A 79 -10.64 6.10 -3.56
N ALA A 80 -9.77 5.18 -3.98
CA ALA A 80 -8.34 5.23 -3.63
C ALA A 80 -7.64 6.55 -4.04
N ALA A 81 -8.06 7.15 -5.15
CA ALA A 81 -7.53 8.44 -5.64
C ALA A 81 -7.89 9.64 -4.74
N GLN A 82 -8.86 9.50 -3.84
CA GLN A 82 -9.29 10.56 -2.91
C GLN A 82 -8.51 10.51 -1.59
N LEU A 83 -7.90 9.38 -1.25
CA LEU A 83 -7.24 9.18 0.05
C LEU A 83 -6.14 10.22 0.34
N PRO A 84 -5.29 10.65 -0.62
CA PRO A 84 -4.34 11.72 -0.35
C PRO A 84 -4.99 13.03 0.11
N ARG A 85 -6.07 13.44 -0.56
CA ARG A 85 -6.80 14.68 -0.20
C ARG A 85 -7.58 14.55 1.10
N SER A 86 -7.99 13.33 1.47
CA SER A 86 -8.72 13.12 2.72
C SER A 86 -7.90 13.44 3.98
N LEU A 87 -6.57 13.52 3.89
CA LEU A 87 -5.69 13.74 5.04
C LEU A 87 -5.98 15.06 5.79
N ASP A 88 -6.56 16.05 5.12
CA ASP A 88 -7.04 17.29 5.74
C ASP A 88 -8.19 17.02 6.75
N ASP A 89 -9.07 16.06 6.43
CA ASP A 89 -10.32 15.80 7.15
C ASP A 89 -10.26 14.59 8.09
N VAL A 90 -9.36 13.64 7.85
CA VAL A 90 -9.22 12.41 8.65
C VAL A 90 -7.97 12.43 9.53
N ASP A 91 -7.85 11.47 10.45
CA ASP A 91 -6.68 11.37 11.32
C ASP A 91 -5.59 10.51 10.68
N LEU A 92 -5.98 9.44 10.00
CA LEU A 92 -5.09 8.53 9.27
C LEU A 92 -5.69 8.17 7.91
N ALA A 93 -4.84 7.86 6.93
CA ALA A 93 -5.27 7.20 5.70
C ALA A 93 -4.31 6.08 5.28
N THR A 94 -4.83 4.96 4.79
CA THR A 94 -4.02 3.88 4.21
C THR A 94 -3.93 4.05 2.69
N ILE A 95 -2.77 4.44 2.16
CA ILE A 95 -2.62 4.90 0.77
C ILE A 95 -1.57 4.05 0.03
N THR A 96 -1.87 3.62 -1.19
CA THR A 96 -0.92 2.94 -2.08
C THR A 96 0.09 3.92 -2.68
N MET A 97 1.34 3.47 -2.86
CA MET A 97 2.45 4.37 -3.21
C MET A 97 2.28 5.16 -4.52
N ASN A 98 1.53 4.64 -5.50
CA ASN A 98 1.26 5.38 -6.74
C ASN A 98 0.48 6.68 -6.50
N TYR A 99 -0.48 6.69 -5.56
CA TYR A 99 -1.26 7.88 -5.21
C TYR A 99 -0.48 8.83 -4.30
N VAL A 100 0.42 8.30 -3.47
CA VAL A 100 1.37 9.10 -2.68
C VAL A 100 2.29 9.89 -3.62
N LEU A 101 2.85 9.21 -4.63
CA LEU A 101 3.73 9.84 -5.61
C LEU A 101 3.01 10.92 -6.44
N SER A 102 1.79 10.65 -6.91
CA SER A 102 1.06 11.60 -7.76
C SER A 102 0.45 12.79 -7.00
N SER A 103 0.25 12.66 -5.69
CA SER A 103 -0.31 13.72 -4.83
C SER A 103 0.74 14.65 -4.23
N GLY A 104 2.03 14.29 -4.30
CA GLY A 104 3.10 15.08 -3.70
C GLY A 104 3.20 14.94 -2.18
N ILE A 105 2.58 13.91 -1.60
CA ILE A 105 2.74 13.58 -0.17
C ILE A 105 4.23 13.38 0.15
N ASP A 106 4.70 14.09 1.17
CA ASP A 106 6.06 13.94 1.69
C ASP A 106 6.09 12.74 2.64
N VAL A 107 6.52 11.60 2.11
CA VAL A 107 6.60 10.33 2.84
C VAL A 107 7.38 10.46 4.16
N LYS A 108 8.40 11.33 4.23
CA LYS A 108 9.20 11.51 5.45
C LYS A 108 8.45 12.29 6.51
N LYS A 109 7.58 13.21 6.12
CA LYS A 109 6.80 14.04 7.05
C LYS A 109 5.51 13.36 7.46
N GLN A 110 4.78 12.81 6.49
CA GLN A 110 3.40 12.36 6.65
C GLN A 110 3.29 10.86 6.86
N GLY A 111 4.30 10.07 6.50
CA GLY A 111 4.24 8.61 6.62
C GLY A 111 4.57 8.12 8.03
N LEU A 112 3.78 7.16 8.52
CA LEU A 112 3.85 6.63 9.88
C LEU A 112 4.24 5.15 9.91
N PHE A 113 3.79 4.37 8.91
CA PHE A 113 4.01 2.94 8.83
C PHE A 113 3.84 2.47 7.39
N TRP A 114 4.51 1.39 6.99
CA TRP A 114 4.42 0.85 5.64
C TRP A 114 4.47 -0.67 5.68
N GLU A 115 3.79 -1.30 4.72
CA GLU A 115 3.90 -2.72 4.47
C GLU A 115 5.36 -3.15 4.37
N ARG A 116 5.67 -4.37 4.76
CA ARG A 116 7.01 -4.92 4.51
C ARG A 116 7.26 -5.05 3.01
N LYS A 117 8.54 -5.09 2.62
CA LYS A 117 8.94 -5.21 1.21
C LYS A 117 8.57 -6.56 0.59
N ASP A 118 8.35 -7.57 1.41
CA ASP A 118 8.02 -8.95 1.05
C ASP A 118 6.50 -9.23 1.11
N GLU A 119 5.66 -8.22 1.38
CA GLU A 119 4.21 -8.40 1.35
C GLU A 119 3.72 -8.77 -0.07
N PRO A 120 2.88 -9.81 -0.24
CA PRO A 120 2.46 -10.28 -1.56
C PRO A 120 1.83 -9.20 -2.44
N LEU A 121 1.04 -8.29 -1.87
CA LEU A 121 0.40 -7.19 -2.60
C LEU A 121 1.27 -5.95 -2.75
N ALA A 122 2.46 -5.91 -2.12
CA ALA A 122 3.44 -4.87 -2.35
C ALA A 122 4.25 -5.11 -3.63
N VAL A 123 4.29 -6.34 -4.16
CA VAL A 123 5.09 -6.68 -5.35
C VAL A 123 4.24 -6.58 -6.61
N MET A 124 4.55 -5.61 -7.47
CA MET A 124 3.94 -5.52 -8.79
C MET A 124 4.54 -6.56 -9.74
N VAL A 125 3.71 -7.19 -10.57
CA VAL A 125 4.12 -8.27 -11.47
C VAL A 125 3.87 -7.93 -12.94
N LEU A 126 4.73 -8.47 -13.81
CA LEU A 126 4.40 -8.60 -15.22
C LEU A 126 3.42 -9.77 -15.37
N ALA A 127 2.23 -9.46 -15.89
CA ALA A 127 1.18 -10.44 -16.14
C ALA A 127 1.09 -10.77 -17.64
N ALA A 128 0.90 -12.04 -17.94
CA ALA A 128 0.64 -12.56 -19.28
C ALA A 128 -0.51 -13.55 -19.20
N ARG A 129 -1.21 -13.77 -20.32
CA ARG A 129 -2.13 -14.92 -20.43
C ARG A 129 -1.34 -16.21 -20.34
N GLU A 130 -1.94 -17.25 -19.80
CA GLU A 130 -1.26 -18.53 -19.52
C GLU A 130 -0.60 -19.12 -20.78
N GLN A 131 -1.30 -19.11 -21.91
CA GLN A 131 -0.80 -19.63 -23.19
C GLN A 131 0.37 -18.82 -23.78
N ASP A 132 0.57 -17.58 -23.32
CA ASP A 132 1.59 -16.69 -23.85
C ASP A 132 2.83 -16.60 -22.93
N LYS A 133 2.79 -17.19 -21.73
CA LYS A 133 3.80 -16.95 -20.67
C LYS A 133 5.23 -17.32 -21.08
N ASP A 134 5.39 -18.27 -22.01
CA ASP A 134 6.67 -18.80 -22.46
C ASP A 134 7.22 -18.17 -23.74
N ARG A 135 6.49 -17.20 -24.31
CA ARG A 135 6.87 -16.50 -25.54
C ARG A 135 8.27 -15.85 -25.41
N PRO A 136 9.18 -16.06 -26.37
CA PRO A 136 10.54 -15.50 -26.32
C PRO A 136 10.58 -13.98 -26.10
N GLU A 137 9.65 -13.24 -26.70
CA GLU A 137 9.50 -11.79 -26.55
C GLU A 137 9.16 -11.39 -25.11
N PHE A 138 8.37 -12.18 -24.39
CA PHE A 138 8.03 -11.90 -22.99
C PHE A 138 9.20 -12.17 -22.07
N LYS A 139 9.95 -13.25 -22.32
CA LYS A 139 11.23 -13.51 -21.63
C LYS A 139 12.22 -12.36 -21.84
N LYS A 140 12.28 -11.79 -23.05
CA LYS A 140 13.10 -10.61 -23.36
C LYS A 140 12.63 -9.35 -22.61
N ILE A 141 11.33 -9.09 -22.54
CA ILE A 141 10.77 -7.97 -21.76
C ILE A 141 11.12 -8.10 -20.28
N VAL A 142 10.95 -9.30 -19.71
CA VAL A 142 11.30 -9.58 -18.30
C VAL A 142 12.79 -9.32 -18.07
N ALA A 143 13.67 -9.81 -18.95
CA ALA A 143 15.12 -9.57 -18.85
C ALA A 143 15.49 -8.07 -18.92
N ILE A 144 14.86 -7.31 -19.84
CA ILE A 144 15.07 -5.87 -19.95
C ILE A 144 14.62 -5.15 -18.68
N TYR A 145 13.44 -5.48 -18.16
CA TYR A 145 12.92 -4.87 -16.93
C TYR A 145 13.84 -5.13 -15.72
N LYS A 146 14.49 -6.31 -15.69
CA LYS A 146 15.44 -6.71 -14.65
C LYS A 146 16.87 -6.19 -14.86
N SER A 147 17.12 -5.43 -15.92
CA SER A 147 18.48 -4.92 -16.21
C SER A 147 18.92 -3.85 -15.22
N ASP A 148 20.24 -3.71 -15.05
CA ASP A 148 20.84 -2.68 -14.20
C ASP A 148 20.45 -1.26 -14.65
N ALA A 149 20.25 -1.04 -15.94
CA ALA A 149 19.80 0.24 -16.49
C ALA A 149 18.41 0.64 -15.95
N ILE A 150 17.46 -0.32 -15.89
CA ILE A 150 16.13 -0.07 -15.34
C ILE A 150 16.19 0.07 -13.82
N LYS A 151 16.99 -0.75 -13.13
CA LYS A 151 17.18 -0.62 -11.68
C LYS A 151 17.71 0.76 -11.30
N LYS A 152 18.76 1.22 -11.99
CA LYS A 152 19.34 2.56 -11.81
C LYS A 152 18.33 3.66 -12.11
N PHE A 153 17.58 3.54 -13.20
CA PHE A 153 16.51 4.50 -13.52
C PHE A 153 15.47 4.60 -12.39
N ILE A 154 15.03 3.47 -11.82
CA ILE A 154 14.04 3.47 -10.72
C ILE A 154 14.61 4.18 -9.49
N GLU A 155 15.85 3.88 -9.11
CA GLU A 155 16.52 4.49 -7.95
C GLU A 155 16.68 6.01 -8.12
N GLU A 156 17.14 6.45 -9.30
CA GLU A 156 17.36 7.87 -9.60
C GLU A 156 16.05 8.64 -9.75
N LYS A 157 15.02 8.04 -10.37
CA LYS A 157 13.76 8.74 -10.68
C LYS A 157 12.85 8.89 -9.47
N PHE A 158 12.79 7.86 -8.62
CA PHE A 158 11.81 7.78 -7.54
C PHE A 158 12.41 8.00 -6.15
N HIS A 159 13.73 8.16 -6.05
CA HIS A 159 14.44 8.52 -4.81
C HIS A 159 14.03 7.66 -3.60
N GLY A 160 13.78 6.37 -3.81
CA GLY A 160 13.41 5.41 -2.76
C GLY A 160 11.90 5.32 -2.46
N THR A 161 11.05 6.16 -3.05
CA THR A 161 9.58 6.08 -2.92
C THR A 161 9.03 4.84 -3.63
N ILE A 162 9.53 4.56 -4.83
CA ILE A 162 9.34 3.29 -5.54
C ILE A 162 10.72 2.62 -5.65
N THR A 163 10.79 1.32 -5.37
CA THR A 163 12.02 0.54 -5.45
C THR A 163 11.85 -0.69 -6.32
N SER A 164 12.95 -1.21 -6.87
CA SER A 164 12.97 -2.50 -7.57
C SER A 164 12.45 -3.63 -6.67
N ALA A 165 11.70 -4.56 -7.25
CA ALA A 165 11.31 -5.84 -6.64
C ALA A 165 12.14 -7.03 -7.19
N ASN A 166 13.20 -6.71 -7.93
CA ASN A 166 14.21 -7.64 -8.42
C ASN A 166 15.43 -7.66 -7.51
#